data_AF-A0A813G9B3-F1
#
_entry.id   AF-A0A813G9B3-F1
#
_cell.length_a   1.000
_cell.length_b   1.000
_cell.length_c   1.000
_cell.angle_alpha   90.00
_cell.angle_beta   90.00
_cell.angle_gamma   90.00
#
_symmetry.space_group_name_H-M   'P 1'
#
loop_
_entity.id
_entity.type
_entity.pdbx_description
1 polymer ?
#
loop_
_entity_poly.entity_id
_entity_poly.type
_entity_poly.pdbx_seq_one_letter_code
_entity_poly.pdbx_strand_id
1 'polypeptide(L)'
;MANIDLFAFIQILQLVSRITPLLEVIPVQWLQHVNKMINLHPWMGDGEVYVKLLAFAADAKQRCIKDGYDLIITGHSLGGGLAQIVGARVHATAVTWSPVGVLYNMDRFNITERGVYRNIVNVQPDRDVVPLIDKQPGFTQRIACTATTLQCHSVRRSGCELYRICGDADGRNMDASCNAEIGAGWIPQDRMH
;
A
#
# COMPACT_ATOMS: atom_id res chain seq x y z
N MET A 1 -5.76 20.37 -3.10
CA MET A 1 -6.87 19.39 -3.10
C MET A 1 -6.44 18.28 -4.05
N ALA A 2 -5.85 17.21 -3.52
CA ALA A 2 -5.31 16.11 -4.33
C ALA A 2 -6.43 15.10 -4.59
N ASN A 3 -6.60 14.76 -5.88
CA ASN A 3 -7.77 14.15 -6.48
C ASN A 3 -8.14 12.77 -5.93
N ILE A 4 -9.41 12.66 -5.53
CA ILE A 4 -10.18 11.43 -5.29
C ILE A 4 -10.23 10.54 -6.56
N ASP A 5 -9.87 11.11 -7.72
CA ASP A 5 -10.09 10.54 -9.05
C ASP A 5 -9.18 9.37 -9.42
N LEU A 6 -7.97 9.29 -8.87
CA LEU A 6 -6.98 8.27 -9.25
C LEU A 6 -7.41 6.85 -8.86
N PHE A 7 -8.28 6.76 -7.86
CA PHE A 7 -8.88 5.52 -7.41
C PHE A 7 -10.40 5.61 -7.39
N ALA A 8 -11.02 6.66 -7.95
CA ALA A 8 -12.47 6.80 -7.99
C ALA A 8 -13.14 5.60 -8.65
N PHE A 9 -12.57 5.04 -9.72
CA PHE A 9 -13.08 3.82 -10.33
C PHE A 9 -12.97 2.60 -9.43
N ILE A 10 -11.87 2.45 -8.68
CA ILE A 10 -11.72 1.36 -7.73
C ILE A 10 -12.69 1.57 -6.56
N GLN A 11 -12.78 2.77 -5.99
CA GLN A 11 -13.76 3.10 -4.96
C GLN A 11 -15.21 2.88 -5.43
N ILE A 12 -15.53 3.14 -6.70
CA ILE A 12 -16.83 2.85 -7.32
C ILE A 12 -17.03 1.35 -7.52
N LEU A 13 -16.03 0.61 -8.03
CA LEU A 13 -16.06 -0.85 -8.13
C LEU A 13 -16.20 -1.52 -6.76
N GLN A 14 -15.84 -0.83 -5.69
CA GLN A 14 -15.92 -1.32 -4.33
C GLN A 14 -17.17 -0.93 -3.57
N LEU A 15 -17.78 0.19 -3.96
CA LEU A 15 -19.18 0.43 -3.68
C LEU A 15 -20.03 -0.67 -4.34
N VAL A 16 -19.64 -1.13 -5.54
CA VAL A 16 -20.25 -2.25 -6.27
C VAL A 16 -19.87 -3.63 -5.67
N SER A 17 -18.67 -3.80 -5.11
CA SER A 17 -18.27 -5.08 -4.46
C SER A 17 -18.98 -5.34 -3.13
N ARG A 18 -19.73 -4.36 -2.60
CA ARG A 18 -20.69 -4.56 -1.51
C ARG A 18 -21.91 -5.37 -1.95
N ILE A 19 -22.08 -5.62 -3.25
CA ILE A 19 -23.26 -6.24 -3.84
C ILE A 19 -23.01 -7.69 -4.30
N THR A 20 -21.81 -8.13 -4.71
CA THR A 20 -21.60 -9.52 -5.17
C THR A 20 -20.16 -10.08 -5.07
N PRO A 21 -19.99 -11.38 -4.76
CA PRO A 21 -18.70 -12.10 -4.77
C PRO A 21 -18.26 -12.47 -6.21
N LEU A 22 -18.51 -11.59 -7.17
CA LEU A 22 -18.32 -11.87 -8.60
C LEU A 22 -16.83 -11.87 -9.01
N LEU A 23 -15.97 -11.14 -8.30
CA LEU A 23 -14.55 -10.97 -8.63
C LEU A 23 -13.65 -12.16 -8.25
N GLU A 24 -14.14 -13.11 -7.44
CA GLU A 24 -13.39 -14.34 -7.11
C GLU A 24 -13.55 -15.44 -8.16
N VAL A 25 -14.61 -15.37 -8.97
CA VAL A 25 -14.94 -16.38 -10.00
C VAL A 25 -14.32 -16.04 -11.35
N ILE A 26 -13.97 -14.77 -11.59
CA ILE A 26 -13.46 -14.28 -12.88
C ILE A 26 -11.92 -14.39 -12.95
N PRO A 27 -11.35 -14.98 -14.01
CA PRO A 27 -9.90 -15.04 -14.20
C PRO A 27 -9.22 -13.67 -14.19
N VAL A 28 -8.13 -13.53 -13.42
CA VAL A 28 -7.39 -12.27 -13.22
C VAL A 28 -6.95 -11.64 -14.56
N GLN A 29 -6.50 -12.46 -15.51
CA GLN A 29 -6.05 -12.02 -16.83
C GLN A 29 -7.17 -11.38 -17.64
N TRP A 30 -8.40 -11.90 -17.52
CA TRP A 30 -9.56 -11.33 -18.19
C TRP A 30 -9.93 -9.97 -17.61
N LEU A 31 -9.85 -9.82 -16.28
CA LEU A 31 -10.09 -8.53 -15.61
C LEU A 31 -9.04 -7.48 -16.00
N GLN A 32 -7.76 -7.85 -16.06
CA GLN A 32 -6.69 -6.95 -16.52
C GLN A 32 -6.92 -6.48 -17.96
N HIS A 33 -7.33 -7.41 -18.85
CA HIS A 33 -7.62 -7.10 -20.25
C HIS A 33 -8.84 -6.17 -20.41
N VAL A 34 -9.94 -6.45 -19.71
CA VAL A 34 -11.14 -5.61 -19.73
C VAL A 34 -10.83 -4.21 -19.17
N ASN A 35 -10.14 -4.12 -18.04
CA ASN A 35 -9.77 -2.86 -17.42
C ASN A 35 -8.85 -2.00 -18.32
N LYS A 36 -8.02 -2.64 -19.15
CA LYS A 36 -7.21 -1.97 -20.17
C LYS A 36 -8.05 -1.40 -21.33
N MET A 37 -9.16 -2.07 -21.69
CA MET A 37 -10.05 -1.65 -22.78
C MET A 37 -11.05 -0.57 -22.36
N ILE A 38 -11.42 -0.50 -21.08
CA ILE A 38 -12.33 0.53 -20.56
C ILE A 38 -11.57 1.86 -20.46
N ASN A 39 -11.82 2.75 -21.42
CA ASN A 39 -11.17 4.06 -21.51
C ASN A 39 -11.93 5.12 -20.69
N LEU A 40 -11.77 5.12 -19.36
CA LEU A 40 -12.35 6.13 -18.44
C LEU A 40 -11.60 7.47 -18.44
N HIS A 41 -10.87 7.78 -19.51
CA HIS A 41 -10.09 9.00 -19.67
C HIS A 41 -10.85 10.31 -19.35
N PRO A 42 -12.17 10.44 -19.60
CA PRO A 42 -12.93 11.65 -19.23
C PRO A 42 -13.38 11.71 -17.76
N TRP A 43 -13.29 10.61 -17.00
CA TRP A 43 -13.88 10.48 -15.65
C TRP A 43 -12.83 10.36 -14.52
N MET A 44 -11.55 10.30 -14.88
CA MET A 44 -10.43 10.31 -13.96
C MET A 44 -9.56 11.53 -14.27
N GLY A 45 -9.61 12.54 -13.41
CA GLY A 45 -8.73 13.71 -13.50
C GLY A 45 -7.27 13.29 -13.74
N ASP A 46 -6.77 13.74 -14.89
CA ASP A 46 -5.40 13.86 -15.37
C ASP A 46 -4.39 12.79 -14.96
N GLY A 47 -4.02 11.94 -15.94
CA GLY A 47 -2.80 11.10 -15.90
C GLY A 47 -1.50 11.88 -15.65
N GLU A 48 -1.58 13.21 -15.57
CA GLU A 48 -0.50 14.12 -15.21
C GLU A 48 0.05 13.87 -13.80
N VAL A 49 -0.78 13.56 -12.80
CA VAL A 49 -0.30 13.30 -11.42
C VAL A 49 0.58 12.06 -11.37
N TYR A 50 0.13 10.98 -12.03
CA TYR A 50 0.89 9.75 -12.14
C TYR A 50 2.20 9.96 -12.89
N VAL A 51 2.16 10.67 -14.03
CA VAL A 51 3.35 10.96 -14.83
C VAL A 51 4.35 11.81 -14.04
N LYS A 52 3.89 12.84 -13.32
CA LYS A 52 4.73 13.68 -12.44
C LYS A 52 5.37 12.84 -11.33
N LEU A 53 4.59 11.97 -10.68
CA LEU A 53 5.10 11.12 -9.60
C LEU A 53 6.13 10.11 -10.11
N LEU A 54 5.89 9.51 -11.27
CA LEU A 54 6.83 8.58 -11.91
C LEU A 54 8.13 9.29 -12.30
N ALA A 55 8.05 10.48 -12.90
CA ALA A 55 9.22 11.28 -13.23
C ALA A 55 10.02 11.65 -11.98
N PHE A 56 9.35 12.13 -10.94
CA PHE A 56 9.99 12.46 -9.66
C PHE A 56 10.72 11.26 -9.04
N ALA A 57 10.11 10.07 -9.06
CA ALA A 57 10.73 8.87 -8.51
C ALA A 57 11.92 8.37 -9.36
N ALA A 58 11.85 8.51 -10.68
CA ALA A 58 12.97 8.20 -11.56
C ALA A 58 14.16 9.12 -11.27
N ASP A 59 13.92 10.43 -11.13
CA ASP A 59 14.94 11.42 -10.78
C ASP A 59 15.52 11.16 -9.38
N ALA A 60 14.65 10.86 -8.41
CA ALA A 60 15.08 10.50 -7.06
C ALA A 60 15.98 9.26 -7.06
N LYS A 61 15.64 8.23 -7.85
CA LYS A 61 16.45 7.03 -7.98
C LYS A 61 17.83 7.34 -8.54
N GLN A 62 17.92 8.18 -9.58
CA GLN A 62 19.21 8.58 -10.16
C GLN A 62 20.07 9.36 -9.16
N ARG A 63 19.46 10.24 -8.35
CA ARG A 63 20.17 10.96 -7.27
C ARG A 63 20.70 9.98 -6.21
N CYS A 64 19.87 9.07 -5.72
CA CYS A 64 20.29 8.06 -4.75
C CYS A 64 21.47 7.22 -5.27
N ILE A 65 21.39 6.73 -6.52
CA ILE A 65 22.49 5.95 -7.15
C ILE A 65 23.77 6.79 -7.21
N LYS A 66 23.68 8.05 -7.62
CA LYS A 66 24.83 8.96 -7.71
C LYS A 66 25.50 9.17 -6.35
N ASP A 67 24.70 9.27 -5.30
CA ASP A 67 25.15 9.54 -3.94
C ASP A 67 25.49 8.25 -3.16
N GLY A 68 25.37 7.07 -3.79
CA GLY A 68 25.69 5.76 -3.18
C GLY A 68 24.62 5.22 -2.22
N TYR A 69 23.36 5.63 -2.38
CA TYR A 69 22.22 5.20 -1.58
C TYR A 69 21.20 4.38 -2.39
N ASP A 70 20.44 3.55 -1.69
CA ASP A 70 19.25 2.91 -2.24
C ASP A 70 18.00 3.78 -2.06
N LEU A 71 17.15 3.83 -3.09
CA LEU A 71 15.84 4.47 -2.99
C LEU A 71 14.83 3.48 -2.40
N ILE A 72 14.25 3.84 -1.24
CA ILE A 72 13.08 3.18 -0.68
C ILE A 72 11.87 4.11 -0.79
N ILE A 73 10.79 3.61 -1.39
CA ILE A 73 9.52 4.31 -1.51
C ILE A 73 8.56 3.76 -0.47
N THR A 74 7.80 4.64 0.17
CA THR A 74 6.77 4.24 1.13
C THR A 74 5.49 4.99 0.86
N GLY A 75 4.39 4.47 1.39
CA GLY A 75 3.09 5.09 1.30
C GLY A 75 2.07 4.32 2.13
N HIS A 76 1.02 5.03 2.53
CA HIS A 76 -0.10 4.47 3.27
C HIS A 76 -1.37 4.51 2.43
N SER A 77 -2.24 3.50 2.55
CA SER A 77 -3.55 3.47 1.90
C SER A 77 -3.43 3.68 0.39
N LEU A 78 -4.04 4.75 -0.12
CA LEU A 78 -3.90 5.22 -1.50
C LEU A 78 -2.45 5.44 -1.94
N GLY A 79 -1.69 6.16 -1.10
CA GLY A 79 -0.29 6.45 -1.33
C GLY A 79 0.55 5.16 -1.32
N GLY A 80 0.12 4.14 -0.59
CA GLY A 80 0.71 2.80 -0.61
C GLY A 80 0.55 2.14 -1.98
N GLY A 81 -0.66 2.16 -2.57
CA GLY A 81 -0.88 1.67 -3.93
C GLY A 81 -0.04 2.43 -4.97
N LEU A 82 0.10 3.75 -4.83
CA LEU A 82 0.97 4.54 -5.72
C LEU A 82 2.45 4.20 -5.54
N ALA A 83 2.90 4.02 -4.30
CA ALA A 83 4.27 3.59 -4.01
C ALA A 83 4.56 2.21 -4.63
N GLN A 84 3.62 1.27 -4.57
CA GLN A 84 3.73 -0.03 -5.25
C GLN A 84 3.92 0.16 -6.77
N ILE A 85 3.03 0.94 -7.39
CA ILE A 85 3.06 1.20 -8.83
C ILE A 85 4.40 1.82 -9.25
N VAL A 86 4.80 2.89 -8.57
CA VAL A 86 5.98 3.67 -8.94
C VAL A 86 7.25 2.90 -8.63
N GLY A 87 7.35 2.25 -7.47
CA GLY A 87 8.49 1.42 -7.08
C GLY A 87 8.73 0.28 -8.06
N ALA A 88 7.67 -0.41 -8.47
CA ALA A 88 7.79 -1.47 -9.47
C ALA A 88 8.24 -0.94 -10.85
N ARG A 89 7.81 0.27 -11.23
CA ARG A 89 8.14 0.92 -12.51
C ARG A 89 9.56 1.46 -12.58
N VAL A 90 10.08 2.02 -11.50
CA VAL A 90 11.45 2.52 -11.44
C VAL A 90 12.43 1.48 -10.91
N HIS A 91 11.97 0.28 -10.56
CA HIS A 91 12.76 -0.78 -9.91
C HIS A 91 13.41 -0.31 -8.60
N ALA A 92 12.63 0.31 -7.73
CA ALA A 92 13.02 0.70 -6.38
C ALA A 92 12.18 -0.06 -5.37
N THR A 93 12.76 -0.38 -4.20
CA THR A 93 12.04 -1.08 -3.14
C THR A 93 10.89 -0.20 -2.63
N ALA A 94 9.69 -0.75 -2.56
CA ALA A 94 8.50 -0.11 -2.00
C ALA A 94 8.07 -0.87 -0.74
N VAL A 95 8.14 -0.20 0.42
CA VAL A 95 7.61 -0.71 1.70
C VAL A 95 6.36 0.07 2.03
N THR A 96 5.20 -0.57 1.93
CA THR A 96 3.90 0.13 1.97
C THR A 96 3.04 -0.33 3.14
N TRP A 97 2.15 0.54 3.60
CA TRP A 97 1.39 0.35 4.83
C TRP A 97 -0.09 0.38 4.54
N SER A 98 -0.79 -0.71 4.83
CA SER A 98 -2.21 -0.83 4.53
C SER A 98 -2.56 -0.39 3.10
N PRO A 99 -1.78 -0.76 2.08
CA PRO A 99 -1.96 -0.20 0.75
C PRO A 99 -3.23 -0.74 0.11
N VAL A 100 -3.84 0.02 -0.79
CA VAL A 100 -4.74 -0.59 -1.77
C VAL A 100 -3.95 -1.52 -2.70
N GLY A 101 -4.53 -2.64 -3.07
CA GLY A 101 -3.95 -3.59 -4.01
C GLY A 101 -3.87 -3.02 -5.42
N VAL A 102 -3.07 -3.67 -6.26
CA VAL A 102 -2.81 -3.19 -7.63
C VAL A 102 -2.82 -4.31 -8.67
N LEU A 103 -3.06 -5.57 -8.27
CA LEU A 103 -2.94 -6.75 -9.14
C LEU A 103 -3.80 -6.61 -10.41
N TYR A 104 -5.07 -6.23 -10.27
CA TYR A 104 -5.99 -6.12 -11.41
C TYR A 104 -5.71 -4.92 -12.31
N ASN A 105 -4.87 -3.99 -11.86
CA ASN A 105 -4.50 -2.77 -12.57
C ASN A 105 -3.06 -2.80 -13.11
N MET A 106 -2.32 -3.90 -12.94
CA MET A 106 -0.91 -3.99 -13.34
C MET A 106 -0.67 -3.67 -14.82
N ASP A 107 -1.47 -4.23 -15.72
CA ASP A 107 -1.36 -3.98 -17.17
C ASP A 107 -1.61 -2.51 -17.53
N ARG A 108 -2.54 -1.87 -16.84
CA ARG A 108 -2.87 -0.45 -17.04
C ARG A 108 -1.71 0.46 -16.65
N PHE A 109 -0.97 0.08 -15.60
CA PHE A 109 0.19 0.83 -15.13
C PHE A 109 1.53 0.33 -15.67
N ASN A 110 1.52 -0.63 -16.61
CA ASN A 110 2.71 -1.27 -17.18
C ASN A 110 3.64 -1.87 -16.11
N ILE A 111 3.05 -2.54 -15.11
CA ILE A 111 3.76 -3.21 -14.02
C ILE A 111 3.85 -4.70 -14.34
N THR A 112 5.03 -5.29 -14.14
CA THR A 112 5.26 -6.73 -14.33
C THR A 112 5.23 -7.45 -12.99
N GLU A 113 4.77 -8.71 -12.98
CA GLU A 113 4.81 -9.58 -11.79
C GLU A 113 6.22 -9.66 -11.18
N ARG A 114 7.24 -9.82 -12.03
CA ARG A 114 8.64 -9.83 -11.60
C ARG A 114 9.04 -8.53 -10.89
N GLY A 115 8.57 -7.39 -11.38
CA GLY A 115 8.82 -6.08 -10.77
C GLY A 115 8.19 -5.98 -9.38
N VAL A 116 6.98 -6.53 -9.21
CA VAL A 116 6.30 -6.58 -7.92
C VAL A 116 7.02 -7.52 -6.95
N TYR A 117 7.22 -8.79 -7.31
CA TYR A 117 7.77 -9.80 -6.41
C TYR A 117 9.18 -9.47 -5.91
N ARG A 118 9.94 -8.68 -6.67
CA ARG A 118 11.30 -8.27 -6.28
C ARG A 118 11.35 -7.02 -5.42
N ASN A 119 10.41 -6.10 -5.60
CA ASN A 119 10.56 -4.75 -5.08
C ASN A 119 9.47 -4.37 -4.07
N ILE A 120 8.40 -5.15 -3.91
CA ILE A 120 7.24 -4.72 -3.11
C ILE A 120 7.11 -5.54 -1.83
N VAL A 121 7.04 -4.81 -0.72
CA VAL A 121 6.70 -5.30 0.62
C VAL A 121 5.47 -4.55 1.11
N ASN A 122 4.39 -5.28 1.36
CA ASN A 122 3.14 -4.74 1.88
C ASN A 122 3.01 -5.11 3.36
N VAL A 123 2.81 -4.13 4.24
CA VAL A 123 2.50 -4.36 5.65
C VAL A 123 1.00 -4.20 5.85
N GLN A 124 0.33 -5.28 6.23
CA GLN A 124 -1.12 -5.34 6.35
C GLN A 124 -1.55 -5.68 7.79
N PRO A 125 -2.16 -4.74 8.52
CA PRO A 125 -2.81 -5.03 9.79
C PRO A 125 -4.01 -5.96 9.60
N ASP A 126 -4.19 -6.87 10.54
CA ASP A 126 -5.41 -7.68 10.60
C ASP A 126 -6.64 -6.77 10.75
N ARG A 127 -7.77 -7.21 10.18
CA ARG A 127 -9.05 -6.47 10.19
C ARG A 127 -9.04 -5.14 9.43
N ASP A 128 -7.94 -4.73 8.82
CA ASP A 128 -7.96 -3.63 7.87
C ASP A 128 -8.64 -4.07 6.56
N VAL A 129 -9.64 -3.32 6.13
CA VAL A 129 -10.42 -3.60 4.92
C VAL A 129 -9.87 -2.90 3.68
N VAL A 130 -8.99 -1.90 3.83
CA VAL A 130 -8.42 -1.17 2.70
C VAL A 130 -7.48 -2.04 1.84
N PRO A 131 -6.68 -2.96 2.41
CA PRO A 131 -5.89 -3.86 1.57
C PRO A 131 -6.70 -4.94 0.84
N LEU A 132 -7.98 -5.09 1.16
CA LEU A 132 -8.93 -5.93 0.41
C LEU A 132 -9.41 -5.24 -0.87
N ILE A 133 -9.03 -3.97 -1.05
CA ILE A 133 -9.25 -3.24 -2.28
C ILE A 133 -8.29 -3.72 -3.34
N ASP A 134 -8.79 -4.35 -4.40
CA ASP A 134 -7.98 -5.13 -5.37
C ASP A 134 -7.24 -6.28 -4.63
N LYS A 135 -6.39 -7.06 -5.32
CA LYS A 135 -5.51 -8.05 -4.70
C LYS A 135 -4.11 -7.48 -4.53
N GLN A 136 -3.47 -7.84 -3.43
CA GLN A 136 -2.06 -7.51 -3.18
C GLN A 136 -1.17 -8.44 -3.99
N PRO A 137 -0.34 -7.93 -4.92
CA PRO A 137 0.72 -8.71 -5.52
C PRO A 137 2.00 -8.58 -4.66
N GLY A 138 2.91 -9.57 -4.74
CA GLY A 138 4.19 -9.50 -4.04
C GLY A 138 4.17 -10.07 -2.62
N PHE A 139 5.10 -9.62 -1.78
CA PHE A 139 5.21 -10.07 -0.39
C PHE A 139 4.31 -9.23 0.52
N THR A 140 3.50 -9.90 1.34
CA THR A 140 2.63 -9.26 2.32
C THR A 140 2.97 -9.75 3.73
N GLN A 141 3.51 -8.86 4.56
CA GLN A 141 3.69 -9.06 5.99
C GLN A 141 2.41 -8.69 6.73
N ARG A 142 1.77 -9.67 7.38
CA ARG A 142 0.63 -9.42 8.25
C ARG A 142 1.09 -9.02 9.65
N ILE A 143 0.42 -8.05 10.26
CA ILE A 143 0.63 -7.66 11.66
C ILE A 143 -0.69 -7.70 12.43
N ALA A 144 -0.64 -8.02 13.72
CA ALA A 144 -1.86 -8.17 14.49
C ALA A 144 -2.53 -6.81 14.72
N CYS A 145 -3.87 -6.79 14.65
CA CYS A 145 -4.67 -5.68 15.12
C CYS A 145 -6.03 -6.18 15.61
N THR A 146 -6.35 -5.85 16.87
CA THR A 146 -7.58 -6.27 17.55
C THR A 146 -8.64 -5.18 17.61
N ALA A 147 -8.34 -3.99 17.06
CA ALA A 147 -9.24 -2.86 17.04
C ALA A 147 -10.32 -3.00 15.95
N THR A 148 -11.13 -1.95 15.77
CA THR A 148 -12.07 -1.87 14.65
C THR A 148 -11.35 -1.71 13.32
N THR A 149 -12.04 -2.00 12.21
CA THR A 149 -11.47 -1.94 10.85
C THR A 149 -10.80 -0.59 10.54
N LEU A 150 -11.47 0.52 10.85
CA LEU A 150 -10.94 1.86 10.61
C LEU A 150 -9.75 2.19 11.51
N GLN A 151 -9.75 1.70 12.74
CA GLN A 151 -8.60 1.85 13.63
C GLN A 151 -7.41 1.03 13.14
N CYS A 152 -7.62 -0.21 12.69
CA CYS A 152 -6.56 -1.04 12.13
C CYS A 152 -5.97 -0.46 10.84
N HIS A 153 -6.70 0.41 10.14
CA HIS A 153 -6.16 1.16 9.01
C HIS A 153 -5.15 2.26 9.39
N SER A 154 -5.02 2.61 10.67
CA SER A 154 -4.11 3.67 11.12
C SER A 154 -2.65 3.23 11.03
N VAL A 155 -1.85 3.94 10.23
CA VAL A 155 -0.39 3.74 10.16
C VAL A 155 0.30 3.90 11.52
N ARG A 156 -0.25 4.76 12.39
CA ARG A 156 0.30 4.96 13.74
C ARG A 156 0.12 3.72 14.61
N ARG A 157 -1.03 3.03 14.50
CA ARG A 157 -1.25 1.75 15.17
C ARG A 157 -0.36 0.66 14.60
N SER A 158 -0.17 0.61 13.28
CA SER A 158 0.79 -0.30 12.64
C SER A 158 2.21 -0.10 13.17
N GLY A 159 2.65 1.15 13.28
CA GLY A 159 3.96 1.50 13.86
C GLY A 159 4.07 1.10 15.33
N CYS A 160 3.03 1.33 16.12
CA CYS A 160 3.01 0.94 17.53
C CYS A 160 2.96 -0.57 17.76
N GLU A 161 2.36 -1.33 16.84
CA GLU A 161 2.40 -2.80 16.85
C GLU A 161 3.80 -3.32 16.52
N LEU A 162 4.47 -2.74 15.52
CA LEU A 162 5.86 -3.08 15.21
C LEU A 162 6.80 -2.74 16.37
N TYR A 163 6.66 -1.56 16.95
CA TYR A 163 7.45 -1.16 18.13
C TYR A 163 7.19 -2.10 19.32
N ARG A 164 5.94 -2.58 19.50
CA ARG A 164 5.60 -3.54 20.57
C ARG A 164 6.31 -4.90 20.42
N ILE A 165 6.45 -5.39 19.18
CA ILE A 165 7.00 -6.73 18.90
C ILE A 165 8.52 -6.67 18.70
N CYS A 166 9.02 -5.63 18.03
CA CYS A 166 10.41 -5.53 17.60
C CYS A 166 11.26 -4.61 18.48
N GLY A 167 10.64 -3.78 19.33
CA GLY A 167 11.33 -2.74 20.09
C GLY A 167 11.88 -1.61 19.21
N ASP A 168 12.85 -0.86 19.74
CA ASP A 168 13.60 0.15 19.00
C ASP A 168 15.09 -0.01 19.25
N ALA A 169 15.85 -0.31 18.18
CA ALA A 169 17.29 -0.54 18.28
C ALA A 169 18.07 0.71 18.72
N ASP A 170 17.53 1.90 18.47
CA ASP A 170 18.14 3.18 18.83
C ASP A 170 17.75 3.64 20.26
N GLY A 171 16.94 2.85 20.98
CA GLY A 171 16.53 3.14 22.35
C GLY A 171 15.52 4.29 22.49
N ARG A 172 14.82 4.68 21.41
CA ARG A 172 13.74 5.67 21.45
C ARG A 172 12.55 5.10 22.22
N ASN A 173 11.97 5.92 23.11
CA ASN A 173 10.77 5.54 23.86
C ASN A 173 9.51 6.09 23.20
N MET A 174 8.63 5.20 22.73
CA MET A 174 7.32 5.56 22.15
C MET A 174 6.13 5.13 23.02
N ASP A 175 6.37 4.69 24.26
CA ASP A 175 5.38 4.06 25.13
C ASP A 175 4.16 4.95 25.35
N ALA A 176 4.37 6.22 25.72
CA ALA A 176 3.27 7.16 25.97
C ALA A 176 2.40 7.35 24.71
N SER A 177 3.03 7.51 23.55
CA SER A 177 2.37 7.68 22.26
C SER A 177 1.60 6.43 21.83
N CYS A 178 2.15 5.24 22.11
CA CYS A 178 1.53 3.97 21.73
C CYS A 178 0.46 3.51 22.73
N ASN A 179 0.60 3.82 24.01
CA ASN A 179 -0.44 3.59 25.01
C ASN A 179 -1.69 4.44 24.72
N ALA A 180 -1.51 5.69 24.30
CA ALA A 180 -2.62 6.55 23.89
C ALA A 180 -3.36 6.00 22.65
N GLU A 181 -2.66 5.30 21.76
CA GLU A 181 -3.24 4.74 20.55
C GLU A 181 -3.86 3.37 20.77
N ILE A 182 -3.12 2.42 21.33
CA ILE A 182 -3.53 1.01 21.40
C ILE A 182 -4.33 0.71 22.68
N GLY A 183 -4.16 1.52 23.73
CA GLY A 183 -4.83 1.36 25.03
C GLY A 183 -3.98 0.64 26.08
N ALA A 184 -4.43 0.73 27.35
CA ALA A 184 -3.81 0.06 28.49
C ALA A 184 -3.95 -1.47 28.34
N GLY A 185 -2.85 -2.13 27.97
CA GLY A 185 -2.82 -3.52 27.47
C GLY A 185 -1.72 -3.72 26.43
N TRP A 186 -1.16 -2.62 25.92
CA TRP A 186 0.13 -2.59 25.24
C TRP A 186 1.25 -2.96 26.23
N ILE A 187 1.71 -4.21 26.18
CA ILE A 187 2.92 -4.66 26.88
C ILE A 187 3.94 -5.05 25.80
N PRO A 188 5.09 -4.36 25.73
CA PRO A 188 6.20 -4.73 24.84
C PRO A 188 6.68 -6.16 25.14
N GLN A 189 6.88 -6.96 24.10
CA GLN A 189 7.26 -8.37 24.27
C GLN A 189 8.67 -8.54 24.85
N ASP A 190 9.55 -7.56 24.65
CA ASP A 190 10.89 -7.48 25.25
C ASP A 190 10.86 -7.29 26.78
N ARG A 191 9.72 -6.91 27.37
CA ARG A 191 9.51 -6.79 28.83
C ARG A 191 8.71 -7.94 29.44
N MET A 192 8.41 -9.00 28.69
CA MET A 192 7.75 -10.22 29.21
C MET A 192 8.75 -11.30 29.66
N HIS A 193 10.06 -11.07 29.54
CA HIS A 193 11.12 -11.99 29.95
C HIS A 193 12.08 -11.32 30.93
#